data_AF-A0A0Q9U6D5-F1
#
_entry.id   AF-A0A0Q9U6D5-F1
#
_cell.length_a   1.000
_cell.length_b   1.000
_cell.length_c   1.000
_cell.angle_alpha   90.00
_cell.angle_beta   90.00
_cell.angle_gamma   90.00
#
_symmetry.space_group_name_H-M   'P 1'
#
loop_
_entity.id
_entity.type
_entity.pdbx_description
1 polymer ?
#
loop_
_entity_poly.entity_id
_entity_poly.type
_entity_poly.pdbx_seq_one_letter_code
_entity_poly.pdbx_strand_id
1 'polypeptide(L)'
;MLTPEQAQQLGEAMVEVGKVVAPGLRRLSTTLTDFAQHAVLVLGPAVRAANEGLSTWGKALLPLIEKLAELEATRPPNWPSLLTYPLMDRLAREGFPVAWVPGPDVLDELMRIGSPDVRGQALLARSEDVLRHAHGVLDEVTNDELKDYVVVLRQALACVETSYAPAQALSLQAAAALAAQETKHANFASLRRFLDSMKEMDAYTGAGGVKAAMTLLAVAPILERFVSGIDLPPTTPNRHAVAHIVSLEQYTPVNAMLSVLVAVSVLRQAQENRQISGPGDPSHVAIPAPPAGRPNSPGS
;
A
#
# COMPACT_ATOMS: atom_id res chain seq x y z
N MET A 1 -71.10 -40.34 15.63
CA MET A 1 -70.91 -41.35 14.56
C MET A 1 -71.78 -40.95 13.39
N LEU A 2 -71.24 -40.87 12.18
CA LEU A 2 -72.05 -40.65 10.98
C LEU A 2 -72.94 -41.87 10.75
N THR A 3 -74.19 -41.65 10.36
CA THR A 3 -75.05 -42.74 9.92
C THR A 3 -74.51 -43.32 8.59
N PRO A 4 -74.82 -44.58 8.26
CA PRO A 4 -74.40 -45.19 6.98
C PRO A 4 -74.79 -44.33 5.76
N GLU A 5 -75.94 -43.67 5.82
CA GLU A 5 -76.46 -42.80 4.76
C GLU A 5 -75.66 -41.49 4.66
N GLN A 6 -75.27 -40.90 5.79
CA GLN A 6 -74.37 -39.73 5.81
C GLN A 6 -72.95 -40.07 5.35
N ALA A 7 -72.47 -41.28 5.65
CA ALA A 7 -71.17 -41.75 5.16
C ALA A 7 -71.18 -41.98 3.64
N GLN A 8 -72.29 -42.49 3.09
CA GLN A 8 -72.47 -42.67 1.65
C GLN A 8 -72.57 -41.33 0.92
N GLN A 9 -73.39 -40.39 1.42
CA GLN A 9 -73.53 -39.06 0.84
C GLN A 9 -72.21 -38.26 0.88
N LEU A 10 -71.41 -38.41 1.95
CA LEU A 10 -70.08 -37.82 2.04
C LEU A 10 -69.12 -38.46 1.01
N GLY A 11 -69.19 -39.78 0.83
CA GLY A 11 -68.41 -40.49 -0.18
C GLY A 11 -68.72 -40.04 -1.61
N GLU A 12 -70.01 -39.92 -1.95
CA GLU A 12 -70.45 -39.45 -3.26
C GLU A 12 -70.06 -37.98 -3.51
N ALA A 13 -70.20 -37.12 -2.49
CA ALA A 13 -69.76 -35.73 -2.57
C ALA A 13 -68.23 -35.61 -2.76
N MET A 14 -67.42 -36.43 -2.09
CA MET A 14 -65.96 -36.43 -2.27
C MET A 14 -65.54 -36.96 -3.64
N VAL A 15 -66.25 -37.94 -4.20
CA VAL A 15 -66.02 -38.42 -5.57
C VAL A 15 -66.33 -37.32 -6.59
N GLU A 16 -67.40 -36.55 -6.37
CA GLU A 16 -67.79 -35.49 -7.31
C GLU A 16 -66.86 -34.27 -7.23
N VAL A 17 -66.41 -33.90 -6.02
CA VAL A 17 -65.33 -32.92 -5.84
C VAL A 17 -64.04 -33.42 -6.52
N GLY A 18 -63.72 -34.71 -6.42
CA GLY A 18 -62.59 -35.32 -7.11
C GLY A 18 -62.66 -35.23 -8.63
N LYS A 19 -63.84 -35.40 -9.24
CA LYS A 19 -64.04 -35.27 -10.69
C LYS A 19 -63.90 -33.83 -11.19
N VAL A 20 -64.16 -32.83 -10.35
CA VAL A 20 -64.02 -31.41 -10.70
C VAL A 20 -62.58 -30.91 -10.46
N VAL A 21 -61.95 -31.34 -9.36
CA VAL A 21 -60.63 -30.87 -8.95
C VAL A 21 -59.49 -31.58 -9.71
N ALA A 22 -59.60 -32.88 -10.00
CA ALA A 22 -58.53 -33.64 -10.65
C ALA A 22 -58.20 -33.17 -12.09
N PRO A 23 -59.18 -32.81 -12.95
CA PRO A 23 -58.88 -32.23 -14.27
C PRO A 23 -58.25 -30.84 -14.17
N GLY A 24 -58.65 -30.04 -13.17
CA GLY A 24 -58.07 -28.72 -12.90
C GLY A 24 -56.60 -28.79 -12.50
N LEU A 25 -56.24 -29.72 -11.62
CA LEU A 25 -54.85 -29.96 -11.22
C LEU A 25 -53.97 -30.49 -12.37
N ARG A 26 -54.52 -31.37 -13.23
CA ARG A 26 -53.80 -31.85 -14.42
C ARG A 26 -53.54 -30.73 -15.42
N ARG A 27 -54.53 -29.86 -15.67
CA ARG A 27 -54.38 -28.69 -16.55
C ARG A 27 -53.35 -27.70 -16.00
N LEU A 28 -53.35 -27.44 -14.69
CA LEU A 28 -52.36 -26.58 -14.05
C LEU A 28 -50.95 -27.16 -14.18
N SER A 29 -50.80 -28.47 -13.97
CA SER A 29 -49.52 -29.18 -14.11
C SER A 29 -48.98 -29.12 -15.53
N THR A 30 -49.83 -29.29 -16.55
CA THR A 30 -49.40 -29.19 -17.95
C THR A 30 -48.99 -27.76 -18.29
N THR A 31 -49.76 -26.76 -17.88
CA THR A 31 -49.41 -25.34 -18.14
C THR A 31 -48.12 -24.92 -17.45
N LEU A 32 -47.86 -25.39 -16.23
CA LEU A 32 -46.59 -25.14 -15.53
C LEU A 32 -45.41 -25.86 -16.22
N THR A 33 -45.63 -27.06 -16.75
CA THR A 33 -44.60 -27.81 -17.49
C THR A 33 -44.27 -27.13 -18.83
N ASP A 34 -45.28 -26.68 -19.56
CA ASP A 34 -45.13 -25.98 -20.83
C ASP A 34 -44.44 -24.62 -20.64
N PHE A 35 -44.78 -23.90 -19.56
CA PHE A 35 -44.13 -22.65 -19.17
C PHE A 35 -42.65 -22.88 -18.80
N ALA A 36 -42.34 -23.92 -18.02
CA ALA A 36 -40.97 -24.25 -17.66
C ALA A 36 -40.12 -24.64 -18.89
N GLN A 37 -40.69 -25.43 -19.81
CA GLN A 37 -40.03 -25.78 -21.07
C GLN A 37 -39.78 -24.56 -21.96
N HIS A 38 -40.75 -23.66 -22.08
CA HIS A 38 -40.58 -22.39 -22.79
C HIS A 38 -39.55 -21.47 -22.13
N ALA A 39 -39.56 -21.36 -20.80
CA ALA A 39 -38.59 -20.57 -20.06
C ALA A 39 -37.15 -21.10 -20.25
N VAL A 40 -36.95 -22.42 -20.28
CA VAL A 40 -35.64 -23.03 -20.57
C VAL A 40 -35.19 -22.79 -22.02
N LEU A 41 -36.11 -22.81 -22.99
CA LEU A 41 -35.80 -22.54 -24.40
C LEU A 41 -35.47 -21.06 -24.65
N VAL A 42 -36.18 -20.14 -23.99
CA VAL A 42 -36.02 -18.69 -24.18
C VAL A 42 -34.87 -18.13 -23.34
N LEU A 43 -34.72 -18.54 -22.08
CA LEU A 43 -33.71 -18.01 -21.16
C LEU A 43 -32.43 -18.86 -21.14
N GLY A 44 -32.50 -20.15 -21.48
CA GLY A 44 -31.35 -21.06 -21.45
C GLY A 44 -30.17 -20.64 -22.33
N PRO A 45 -30.36 -20.09 -23.54
CA PRO A 45 -29.28 -19.51 -24.34
C PRO A 45 -28.64 -18.28 -23.67
N ALA A 46 -29.44 -17.38 -23.09
CA ALA A 46 -28.94 -16.19 -22.41
C ALA A 46 -28.16 -16.52 -21.13
N VAL A 47 -28.65 -17.48 -20.33
CA VAL A 47 -27.96 -17.98 -19.13
C VAL A 47 -26.67 -18.70 -19.49
N ARG A 48 -26.65 -19.51 -20.56
CA ARG A 48 -25.42 -20.16 -21.04
C ARG A 48 -24.40 -19.15 -21.57
N ALA A 49 -24.82 -18.18 -22.37
CA ALA A 49 -23.95 -17.10 -22.84
C ALA A 49 -23.39 -16.26 -21.69
N ALA A 50 -24.20 -15.97 -20.66
CA ALA A 50 -23.75 -15.28 -19.46
C ALA A 50 -22.75 -16.13 -18.64
N ASN A 51 -22.98 -17.44 -18.51
CA ASN A 51 -22.10 -18.35 -17.79
C ASN A 51 -20.78 -18.62 -18.55
N GLU A 52 -20.84 -18.76 -19.88
CA GLU A 52 -19.66 -18.86 -20.74
C GLU A 52 -18.85 -17.56 -20.71
N GLY A 53 -19.54 -16.41 -20.74
CA GLY A 53 -18.95 -15.10 -20.49
C GLY A 53 -18.26 -15.05 -19.12
N LEU A 54 -18.97 -15.36 -18.03
CA LEU A 54 -18.40 -15.38 -16.68
C LEU A 54 -17.20 -16.32 -16.57
N SER A 55 -17.23 -17.49 -17.22
CA SER A 55 -16.12 -18.44 -17.20
C SER A 55 -14.91 -17.94 -17.99
N THR A 56 -15.14 -17.18 -19.06
CA THR A 56 -14.10 -16.59 -19.91
C THR A 56 -13.46 -15.39 -19.19
N TRP A 57 -14.29 -14.52 -18.61
CA TRP A 57 -13.84 -13.42 -17.76
C TRP A 57 -13.12 -13.94 -16.50
N GLY A 58 -13.65 -15.00 -15.87
CA GLY A 58 -13.02 -15.63 -14.71
C GLY A 58 -11.63 -16.18 -15.03
N LYS A 59 -11.45 -16.85 -16.17
CA LYS A 59 -10.12 -17.31 -16.63
C LYS A 59 -9.18 -16.16 -16.98
N ALA A 60 -9.70 -15.06 -17.53
CA ALA A 60 -8.90 -13.89 -17.86
C ALA A 60 -8.50 -13.05 -16.62
N LEU A 61 -9.35 -13.02 -15.59
CA LEU A 61 -9.13 -12.27 -14.36
C LEU A 61 -8.40 -13.07 -13.29
N LEU A 62 -8.42 -14.41 -13.35
CA LEU A 62 -7.76 -15.25 -12.35
C LEU A 62 -6.27 -14.91 -12.16
N PRO A 63 -5.45 -14.73 -13.21
CA PRO A 63 -4.04 -14.35 -13.03
C PRO A 63 -3.88 -12.98 -12.34
N LEU A 64 -4.81 -12.04 -12.60
CA LEU A 64 -4.80 -10.73 -11.95
C LEU A 64 -5.18 -10.83 -10.48
N ILE A 65 -6.19 -11.65 -10.15
CA ILE A 65 -6.63 -11.90 -8.77
C ILE A 65 -5.53 -12.60 -7.98
N GLU A 66 -4.91 -13.63 -8.54
CA GLU A 66 -3.76 -14.32 -7.96
C GLU A 66 -2.61 -13.34 -7.72
N LYS A 67 -2.29 -12.50 -8.72
CA LYS A 67 -1.24 -11.49 -8.57
C LYS A 67 -1.55 -10.45 -7.49
N LEU A 68 -2.80 -10.01 -7.40
CA LEU A 68 -3.22 -9.08 -6.34
C LEU A 68 -3.16 -9.75 -4.97
N ALA A 69 -3.54 -11.03 -4.85
CA ALA A 69 -3.43 -11.78 -3.61
C ALA A 69 -1.97 -11.96 -3.16
N GLU A 70 -1.05 -12.25 -4.10
CA GLU A 70 0.39 -12.30 -3.83
C GLU A 70 0.93 -10.95 -3.34
N LEU A 71 0.55 -9.86 -4.00
CA LEU A 71 0.97 -8.51 -3.61
C LEU A 71 0.40 -8.12 -2.25
N GLU A 72 -0.87 -8.45 -1.99
CA GLU A 72 -1.52 -8.18 -0.71
C GLU A 72 -0.88 -9.01 0.41
N ALA A 73 -0.48 -10.26 0.15
CA ALA A 73 0.21 -11.11 1.13
C ALA A 73 1.63 -10.62 1.47
N THR A 74 2.26 -9.84 0.59
CA THR A 74 3.64 -9.35 0.75
C THR A 74 3.71 -7.88 1.16
N ARG A 75 2.57 -7.25 1.45
CA ARG A 75 2.51 -5.84 1.87
C ARG A 75 3.21 -5.63 3.22
N PRO A 76 3.69 -4.40 3.51
CA PRO A 76 4.12 -4.05 4.85
C PRO A 76 3.01 -4.30 5.88
N PRO A 77 3.34 -4.77 7.09
CA PRO A 77 2.35 -5.15 8.09
C PRO A 77 1.47 -3.98 8.54
N ASN A 78 1.98 -2.75 8.43
CA ASN A 78 1.25 -1.54 8.78
C ASN A 78 0.24 -1.07 7.70
N TRP A 79 0.26 -1.63 6.49
CA TRP A 79 -0.70 -1.24 5.46
C TRP A 79 -2.07 -1.87 5.75
N PRO A 80 -3.18 -1.15 5.63
CA PRO A 80 -4.50 -1.78 5.80
C PRO A 80 -4.89 -2.62 4.58
N SER A 81 -4.63 -2.12 3.38
CA SER A 81 -4.87 -2.80 2.11
C SER A 81 -4.12 -2.11 0.97
N LEU A 82 -3.82 -2.81 -0.12
CA LEU A 82 -3.34 -2.17 -1.35
C LEU A 82 -4.35 -1.18 -1.96
N LEU A 83 -5.64 -1.29 -1.63
CA LEU A 83 -6.67 -0.37 -2.12
C LEU A 83 -6.50 1.07 -1.61
N THR A 84 -5.76 1.28 -0.51
CA THR A 84 -5.45 2.62 0.00
C THR A 84 -4.25 3.27 -0.70
N TYR A 85 -3.75 2.66 -1.78
CA TYR A 85 -2.59 3.13 -2.54
C TYR A 85 -2.62 4.63 -2.89
N PRO A 86 -3.71 5.22 -3.43
CA PRO A 86 -3.70 6.64 -3.79
C PRO A 86 -3.49 7.57 -2.59
N LEU A 87 -3.94 7.16 -1.40
CA LEU A 87 -3.71 7.91 -0.16
C LEU A 87 -2.27 7.75 0.30
N MET A 88 -1.72 6.53 0.26
CA MET A 88 -0.33 6.26 0.62
C MET A 88 0.67 6.97 -0.31
N ASP A 89 0.40 7.00 -1.62
CA ASP A 89 1.20 7.73 -2.60
C ASP A 89 1.24 9.24 -2.28
N ARG A 90 0.08 9.82 -1.98
CA ARG A 90 -0.01 11.21 -1.53
C ARG A 90 0.82 11.45 -0.27
N LEU A 91 0.64 10.62 0.77
CA LEU A 91 1.38 10.73 2.03
C LEU A 91 2.90 10.66 1.79
N ALA A 92 3.36 9.68 1.01
CA ALA A 92 4.77 9.50 0.67
C ALA A 92 5.33 10.73 -0.05
N ARG A 93 4.61 11.29 -1.03
CA ARG A 93 5.05 12.51 -1.76
C ARG A 93 5.12 13.75 -0.87
N GLU A 94 4.31 13.81 0.18
CA GLU A 94 4.37 14.87 1.19
C GLU A 94 5.49 14.65 2.23
N GLY A 95 6.22 13.52 2.16
CA GLY A 95 7.35 13.22 3.04
C GLY A 95 6.98 12.38 4.26
N PHE A 96 5.75 11.86 4.31
CA PHE A 96 5.34 10.94 5.37
C PHE A 96 5.71 9.51 4.97
N PRO A 97 6.49 8.78 5.78
CA PRO A 97 6.72 7.36 5.53
C PRO A 97 5.41 6.59 5.70
N VAL A 98 5.15 5.68 4.77
CA VAL A 98 3.96 4.83 4.78
C VAL A 98 4.30 3.35 4.89
N ALA A 99 5.51 2.93 4.52
CA ALA A 99 5.96 1.55 4.61
C ALA A 99 6.68 1.31 5.95
N TRP A 100 6.28 0.24 6.66
CA TRP A 100 6.86 -0.25 7.92
C TRP A 100 6.61 0.62 9.14
N VAL A 101 6.64 1.94 8.99
CA VAL A 101 6.32 2.93 10.01
C VAL A 101 5.45 4.04 9.40
N PRO A 102 4.61 4.73 10.20
CA PRO A 102 4.27 4.40 11.59
C PRO A 102 3.39 3.14 11.68
N GLY A 103 3.01 2.74 12.89
CA GLY A 103 2.13 1.59 13.10
C GLY A 103 0.76 1.76 12.41
N PRO A 104 0.01 0.65 12.20
CA PRO A 104 -1.21 0.63 11.37
C PRO A 104 -2.26 1.66 11.81
N ASP A 105 -2.53 1.77 13.10
CA ASP A 105 -3.53 2.71 13.63
C ASP A 105 -3.15 4.18 13.36
N VAL A 106 -1.87 4.50 13.49
CA VAL A 106 -1.35 5.85 13.23
C VAL A 106 -1.39 6.13 11.73
N LEU A 107 -0.97 5.18 10.88
CA LEU A 107 -1.03 5.36 9.43
C LEU A 107 -2.47 5.58 8.95
N ASP A 108 -3.42 4.80 9.49
CA ASP A 108 -4.84 4.93 9.21
C ASP A 108 -5.41 6.29 9.66
N GLU A 109 -4.99 6.80 10.81
CA GLU A 109 -5.29 8.18 11.25
C GLU A 109 -4.74 9.23 10.27
N LEU A 110 -3.46 9.13 9.88
CA LEU A 110 -2.81 10.07 8.96
C LEU A 110 -3.49 10.12 7.58
N MET A 111 -3.95 8.98 7.07
CA MET A 111 -4.65 8.91 5.78
C MET A 111 -6.00 9.63 5.78
N ARG A 112 -6.65 9.82 6.93
CA ARG A 112 -7.90 10.56 7.05
C ARG A 112 -7.71 12.07 7.14
N ILE A 113 -6.51 12.52 7.52
CA ILE A 113 -6.21 13.93 7.72
C ILE A 113 -5.80 14.56 6.37
N GLY A 114 -6.56 15.56 5.92
CA GLY A 114 -6.31 16.21 4.64
C GLY A 114 -5.10 17.16 4.62
N SER A 115 -4.71 17.72 5.77
CA SER A 115 -3.65 18.74 5.86
C SER A 115 -2.31 18.14 6.33
N PRO A 116 -1.19 18.39 5.61
CA PRO A 116 0.15 17.95 6.03
C PRO A 116 0.56 18.48 7.41
N ASP A 117 0.26 19.75 7.70
CA ASP A 117 0.62 20.36 9.00
C ASP A 117 -0.12 19.67 10.15
N VAL A 118 -1.42 19.39 9.95
CA VAL A 118 -2.23 18.67 10.94
C VAL A 118 -1.75 17.23 11.11
N ARG A 119 -1.29 16.57 10.03
CA ARG A 119 -0.67 15.23 10.12
C ARG A 119 0.62 15.25 10.94
N GLY A 120 1.47 16.27 10.77
CA GLY A 120 2.68 16.44 11.57
C GLY A 120 2.37 16.56 13.07
N GLN A 121 1.32 17.31 13.42
CA GLN A 121 0.87 17.41 14.82
C GLN A 121 0.24 16.11 15.34
N ALA A 122 -0.53 15.40 14.51
CA ALA A 122 -1.08 14.09 14.88
C ALA A 122 0.03 13.06 15.18
N LEU A 123 1.12 13.06 14.40
CA LEU A 123 2.30 12.23 14.69
C LEU A 123 2.90 12.55 16.06
N LEU A 124 3.03 13.84 16.42
CA LEU A 124 3.55 14.24 17.72
C LEU A 124 2.61 13.86 18.86
N ALA A 125 1.30 14.01 18.67
CA ALA A 125 0.30 13.59 19.65
C ALA A 125 0.34 12.07 19.93
N ARG A 126 0.88 11.28 18.99
CA ARG A 126 1.08 9.83 19.10
C ARG A 126 2.56 9.44 19.26
N SER A 127 3.41 10.35 19.74
CA SER A 127 4.87 10.15 19.76
C SER A 127 5.28 8.83 20.43
N GLU A 128 4.70 8.49 21.57
CA GLU A 128 5.05 7.26 22.31
C GLU A 128 4.77 6.00 21.46
N ASP A 129 3.57 5.90 20.86
CA ASP A 129 3.18 4.77 20.01
C ASP A 129 4.08 4.68 18.76
N VAL A 130 4.35 5.83 18.15
CA VAL A 130 5.17 5.95 16.95
C VAL A 130 6.62 5.52 17.22
N LEU A 131 7.23 6.02 18.31
CA LEU A 131 8.60 5.69 18.69
C LEU A 131 8.72 4.22 19.11
N ARG A 132 7.75 3.70 19.87
CA ARG A 132 7.70 2.28 20.25
C ARG A 132 7.66 1.38 19.01
N HIS A 133 6.82 1.74 18.03
CA HIS A 133 6.74 0.99 16.78
C HIS A 133 8.03 1.09 15.96
N ALA A 134 8.63 2.27 15.85
CA ALA A 134 9.90 2.47 15.16
C ALA A 134 11.04 1.65 15.80
N HIS A 135 11.09 1.56 17.13
CA HIS A 135 12.02 0.67 17.83
C HIS A 135 11.81 -0.80 17.46
N GLY A 136 10.56 -1.28 17.44
CA GLY A 136 10.23 -2.64 17.02
C GLY A 136 10.69 -2.92 15.59
N VAL A 137 10.49 -1.99 14.66
CA VAL A 137 10.97 -2.12 13.28
C VAL A 137 12.50 -2.19 13.21
N LEU A 138 13.23 -1.44 14.05
CA LEU A 138 14.69 -1.55 14.13
C LEU A 138 15.16 -2.89 14.72
N ASP A 139 14.36 -3.54 15.55
CA ASP A 139 14.67 -4.88 16.11
C ASP A 139 14.57 -5.97 15.03
N GLU A 140 13.79 -5.75 13.96
CA GLU A 140 13.67 -6.67 12.82
C GLU A 140 14.84 -6.59 11.82
N VAL A 141 15.67 -5.54 11.90
CA VAL A 141 16.82 -5.37 11.01
C VAL A 141 17.97 -6.24 11.49
N THR A 142 18.12 -7.40 10.85
CA THR A 142 19.04 -8.47 11.25
C THR A 142 20.25 -8.61 10.33
N ASN A 143 20.26 -7.94 9.17
CA ASN A 143 21.37 -8.03 8.24
C ASN A 143 22.62 -7.31 8.79
N ASP A 144 23.76 -7.99 8.76
CA ASP A 144 25.01 -7.51 9.33
C ASP A 144 25.54 -6.21 8.71
N GLU A 145 25.32 -5.99 7.41
CA GLU A 145 25.75 -4.77 6.70
C GLU A 145 24.97 -3.52 7.14
N LEU A 146 23.82 -3.71 7.79
CA LEU A 146 22.92 -2.64 8.20
C LEU A 146 23.08 -2.24 9.69
N LYS A 147 23.96 -2.92 10.44
CA LYS A 147 24.12 -2.72 11.89
C LYS A 147 24.51 -1.29 12.27
N ASP A 148 25.38 -0.65 11.50
CA ASP A 148 25.81 0.72 11.78
C ASP A 148 24.64 1.71 11.66
N TYR A 149 23.76 1.52 10.66
CA TYR A 149 22.53 2.29 10.53
C TYR A 149 21.58 2.05 11.70
N VAL A 150 21.44 0.80 12.18
CA VAL A 150 20.63 0.51 13.37
C VAL A 150 21.15 1.26 14.59
N VAL A 151 22.47 1.26 14.84
CA VAL A 151 23.08 1.97 15.96
C VAL A 151 22.79 3.48 15.87
N VAL A 152 23.04 4.08 14.72
CA VAL A 152 22.82 5.53 14.50
C VAL A 152 21.34 5.89 14.65
N LEU A 153 20.42 5.10 14.11
CA LEU A 153 18.99 5.39 14.20
C LEU A 153 18.41 5.17 15.61
N ARG A 154 18.97 4.27 16.42
CA ARG A 154 18.62 4.18 17.84
C ARG A 154 19.04 5.41 18.63
N GLN A 155 20.23 5.95 18.33
CA GLN A 155 20.68 7.21 18.92
C GLN A 155 19.77 8.37 18.50
N ALA A 156 19.39 8.42 17.22
CA ALA A 156 18.47 9.44 16.72
C ALA A 156 17.09 9.35 17.38
N LEU A 157 16.51 8.13 17.50
CA LEU A 157 15.24 7.90 18.21
C LEU A 157 15.30 8.37 19.67
N ALA A 158 16.38 8.06 20.40
CA ALA A 158 16.56 8.50 21.79
C ALA A 158 16.61 10.04 21.92
N CYS A 159 16.99 10.74 20.86
CA CYS A 159 17.03 12.20 20.80
C CYS A 159 15.70 12.83 20.39
N VAL A 160 14.72 12.10 19.84
CA VAL A 160 13.47 12.70 19.32
C VAL A 160 12.71 13.47 20.39
N GLU A 161 12.74 13.04 21.65
CA GLU A 161 11.98 13.68 22.73
C GLU A 161 12.81 14.71 23.51
N THR A 162 14.14 14.66 23.42
CA THR A 162 15.04 15.45 24.27
C THR A 162 15.91 16.44 23.49
N SER A 163 16.14 16.21 22.20
CA SER A 163 17.10 16.95 21.37
C SER A 163 16.81 16.76 19.87
N TYR A 164 15.94 17.60 19.31
CA TYR A 164 15.46 17.50 17.92
C TYR A 164 16.57 17.63 16.87
N ALA A 165 17.54 18.52 17.09
CA ALA A 165 18.60 18.79 16.12
C ALA A 165 19.49 17.56 15.84
N PRO A 166 20.06 16.87 16.86
CA PRO A 166 20.74 15.60 16.68
C PRO A 166 19.89 14.53 16.00
N ALA A 167 18.63 14.36 16.44
CA ALA A 167 17.72 13.37 15.87
C ALA A 167 17.54 13.58 14.36
N GLN A 168 17.19 14.81 13.97
CA GLN A 168 16.99 15.18 12.58
C GLN A 168 18.27 15.03 11.73
N ALA A 169 19.40 15.57 12.20
CA ALA A 169 20.64 15.57 11.42
C ALA A 169 21.15 14.15 11.15
N LEU A 170 21.15 13.28 12.16
CA LEU A 170 21.57 11.89 12.02
C LEU A 170 20.64 11.12 11.08
N SER A 171 19.33 11.26 11.26
CA SER A 171 18.36 10.51 10.46
C SER A 171 18.29 10.97 9.01
N LEU A 172 18.36 12.28 8.73
CA LEU A 172 18.39 12.77 7.35
C LEU A 172 19.62 12.27 6.60
N GLN A 173 20.78 12.24 7.26
CA GLN A 173 22.00 11.73 6.64
C GLN A 173 21.93 10.20 6.43
N ALA A 174 21.39 9.45 7.39
CA ALA A 174 21.17 8.01 7.27
C ALA A 174 20.20 7.67 6.13
N ALA A 175 19.03 8.32 6.08
CA ALA A 175 18.02 8.13 5.05
C ALA A 175 18.58 8.42 3.65
N ALA A 176 19.25 9.56 3.47
CA ALA A 176 19.81 9.95 2.17
C ALA A 176 20.92 9.01 1.71
N ALA A 177 21.86 8.66 2.59
CA ALA A 177 22.95 7.75 2.27
C ALA A 177 22.44 6.36 1.89
N LEU A 178 21.50 5.82 2.67
CA LEU A 178 20.96 4.50 2.43
C LEU A 178 20.10 4.45 1.16
N ALA A 179 19.26 5.46 0.93
CA ALA A 179 18.49 5.56 -0.32
C ALA A 179 19.40 5.63 -1.56
N ALA A 180 20.52 6.36 -1.47
CA ALA A 180 21.51 6.41 -2.56
C ALA A 180 22.20 5.05 -2.78
N GLN A 181 22.54 4.33 -1.71
CA GLN A 181 23.12 2.99 -1.78
C GLN A 181 22.16 1.98 -2.42
N GLU A 182 20.92 1.91 -1.93
CA GLU A 182 19.91 0.95 -2.42
C GLU A 182 19.55 1.17 -3.89
N THR A 183 19.60 2.42 -4.34
CA THR A 183 19.32 2.78 -5.74
C THR A 183 20.58 2.91 -6.61
N LYS A 184 21.77 2.61 -6.05
CA LYS A 184 23.08 2.64 -6.74
C LYS A 184 23.41 3.99 -7.38
N HIS A 185 22.98 5.09 -6.77
CA HIS A 185 23.27 6.45 -7.24
C HIS A 185 24.55 7.00 -6.60
N ALA A 186 25.47 7.50 -7.44
CA ALA A 186 26.77 8.01 -6.99
C ALA A 186 26.67 9.30 -6.16
N ASN A 187 25.59 10.07 -6.30
CA ASN A 187 25.37 11.29 -5.53
C ASN A 187 23.88 11.63 -5.37
N PHE A 188 23.58 12.50 -4.40
CA PHE A 188 22.20 12.91 -4.08
C PHE A 188 21.51 13.69 -5.21
N ALA A 189 22.25 14.35 -6.09
CA ALA A 189 21.68 15.03 -7.25
C ALA A 189 21.11 14.02 -8.26
N SER A 190 21.84 12.94 -8.52
CA SER A 190 21.37 11.85 -9.38
C SER A 190 20.19 11.10 -8.76
N LEU A 191 20.24 10.82 -7.45
CA LEU A 191 19.12 10.23 -6.72
C LEU A 191 17.87 11.11 -6.81
N ARG A 192 18.00 12.42 -6.58
CA ARG A 192 16.87 13.34 -6.67
C ARG A 192 16.22 13.33 -8.05
N ARG A 193 17.01 13.35 -9.12
CA ARG A 193 16.48 13.26 -10.50
C ARG A 193 15.72 11.96 -10.75
N PHE A 194 16.21 10.85 -10.19
CA PHE A 194 15.49 9.58 -10.25
C PHE A 194 14.15 9.67 -9.51
N LEU A 195 14.12 10.21 -8.29
CA LEU A 195 12.88 10.40 -7.53
C LEU A 195 11.89 11.34 -8.24
N ASP A 196 12.39 12.42 -8.86
CA ASP A 196 11.56 13.34 -9.65
C ASP A 196 10.95 12.68 -10.91
N SER A 197 11.56 11.59 -11.40
CA SER A 197 11.06 10.80 -12.53
C SER A 197 9.97 9.81 -12.13
N MET A 198 9.78 9.54 -10.84
CA MET A 198 8.75 8.63 -10.30
C MET A 198 7.35 9.29 -10.29
N LYS A 199 6.93 9.79 -11.45
CA LYS A 199 5.60 10.39 -11.67
C LYS A 199 4.56 9.37 -12.12
N GLU A 200 5.00 8.25 -12.69
CA GLU A 200 4.16 7.23 -13.32
C GLU A 200 4.34 5.85 -12.67
N MET A 201 3.30 5.00 -12.74
CA MET A 201 3.33 3.67 -12.12
C MET A 201 4.44 2.75 -12.65
N ASP A 202 4.82 2.88 -13.93
CA ASP A 202 5.88 2.06 -14.51
C ASP A 202 7.24 2.29 -13.84
N ALA A 203 7.46 3.49 -13.29
CA ALA A 203 8.68 3.82 -12.55
C ALA A 203 8.83 3.00 -11.25
N TYR A 204 7.73 2.44 -10.71
CA TYR A 204 7.75 1.63 -9.49
C TYR A 204 8.34 0.24 -9.70
N THR A 205 8.25 -0.31 -10.91
CA THR A 205 8.97 -1.54 -11.26
C THR A 205 10.48 -1.32 -11.20
N GLY A 206 10.94 -0.16 -11.69
CA GLY A 206 12.33 0.28 -11.58
C GLY A 206 12.78 0.57 -10.15
N ALA A 207 11.86 0.76 -9.20
CA ALA A 207 12.20 0.99 -7.79
C ALA A 207 12.34 -0.31 -6.96
N GLY A 208 12.12 -1.49 -7.55
CA GLY A 208 12.05 -2.76 -6.81
C GLY A 208 10.65 -3.08 -6.28
N GLY A 209 9.61 -2.47 -6.87
CA GLY A 209 8.20 -2.71 -6.54
C GLY A 209 7.58 -1.60 -5.69
N VAL A 210 6.27 -1.73 -5.43
CA VAL A 210 5.44 -0.67 -4.84
C VAL A 210 5.91 -0.27 -3.43
N LYS A 211 6.33 -1.23 -2.59
CA LYS A 211 6.85 -0.96 -1.23
C LYS A 211 8.10 -0.08 -1.26
N ALA A 212 9.05 -0.46 -2.13
CA ALA A 212 10.30 0.26 -2.28
C ALA A 212 10.06 1.66 -2.90
N ALA A 213 9.16 1.75 -3.88
CA ALA A 213 8.75 3.03 -4.44
C ALA A 213 8.16 3.98 -3.38
N MET A 214 7.21 3.51 -2.55
CA MET A 214 6.61 4.34 -1.49
C MET A 214 7.65 4.80 -0.48
N THR A 215 8.60 3.93 -0.13
CA THR A 215 9.71 4.27 0.76
C THR A 215 10.58 5.38 0.16
N LEU A 216 10.91 5.27 -1.13
CA LEU A 216 11.74 6.24 -1.84
C LEU A 216 11.03 7.57 -2.12
N LEU A 217 9.71 7.55 -2.36
CA LEU A 217 8.92 8.78 -2.51
C LEU A 217 8.97 9.63 -1.24
N ALA A 218 8.93 9.02 -0.04
CA ALA A 218 9.09 9.73 1.23
C ALA A 218 10.47 10.37 1.42
N VAL A 219 11.49 9.90 0.69
CA VAL A 219 12.83 10.51 0.66
C VAL A 219 12.88 11.74 -0.24
N ALA A 220 11.97 11.87 -1.22
CA ALA A 220 12.06 12.96 -2.18
C ALA A 220 12.02 14.34 -1.49
N PRO A 221 11.06 14.68 -0.62
CA PRO A 221 11.00 16.00 0.02
C PRO A 221 12.26 16.35 0.81
N ILE A 222 12.88 15.36 1.49
CA ILE A 222 14.10 15.61 2.27
C ILE A 222 15.33 15.92 1.42
N LEU A 223 15.29 15.59 0.12
CA LEU A 223 16.32 15.87 -0.87
C LEU A 223 15.98 17.08 -1.77
N GLU A 224 14.96 17.87 -1.42
CA GLU A 224 14.67 19.09 -2.15
C GLU A 224 15.89 20.02 -2.23
N ARG A 225 16.02 20.70 -3.37
CA ARG A 225 17.10 21.63 -3.59
C ARG A 225 17.01 22.78 -2.58
N PHE A 226 18.14 23.09 -1.97
CA PHE A 226 18.33 24.26 -1.14
C PHE A 226 19.69 24.87 -1.48
N VAL A 227 19.78 26.19 -1.55
CA VAL A 227 20.98 26.95 -1.83
C VAL A 227 21.26 27.91 -0.68
N SER A 228 22.26 27.60 0.12
CA SER A 228 22.66 28.41 1.28
C SER A 228 23.03 29.83 0.86
N GLY A 229 22.55 30.82 1.62
CA GLY A 229 22.74 32.25 1.35
C GLY A 229 21.83 32.82 0.25
N ILE A 230 21.00 32.00 -0.40
CA ILE A 230 20.01 32.42 -1.40
C ILE A 230 18.61 32.08 -0.94
N ASP A 231 18.36 30.83 -0.58
CA ASP A 231 17.05 30.34 -0.18
C ASP A 231 16.81 30.58 1.32
N LEU A 232 15.54 30.84 1.69
CA LEU A 232 15.13 30.82 3.09
C LEU A 232 15.20 29.38 3.63
N PRO A 233 15.55 29.19 4.92
CA PRO A 233 15.49 27.87 5.54
C PRO A 233 14.09 27.28 5.36
N PRO A 234 13.96 26.04 4.84
CA PRO A 234 12.66 25.42 4.69
C PRO A 234 12.02 25.16 6.06
N THR A 235 10.71 24.97 6.10
CA THR A 235 9.99 24.59 7.33
C THR A 235 9.82 23.07 7.46
N THR A 236 10.03 22.32 6.37
CA THR A 236 10.00 20.86 6.30
C THR A 236 11.41 20.29 6.40
N PRO A 237 11.59 18.99 6.71
CA PRO A 237 12.92 18.41 6.83
C PRO A 237 13.68 18.51 5.50
N ASN A 238 14.89 19.07 5.53
CA ASN A 238 15.73 19.16 4.34
C ASN A 238 17.20 18.84 4.68
N ARG A 239 17.74 17.80 4.04
CA ARG A 239 19.11 17.33 4.27
C ARG A 239 20.16 18.38 3.91
N HIS A 240 19.94 19.13 2.84
CA HIS A 240 20.89 20.15 2.39
C HIS A 240 20.88 21.35 3.35
N ALA A 241 19.71 21.83 3.77
CA ALA A 241 19.61 22.89 4.76
C ALA A 241 20.34 22.53 6.06
N VAL A 242 20.05 21.36 6.65
CA VAL A 242 20.71 20.90 7.89
C VAL A 242 22.23 20.76 7.74
N ALA A 243 22.73 20.40 6.56
CA ALA A 243 24.16 20.26 6.32
C ALA A 243 24.90 21.59 6.13
N HIS A 244 24.20 22.67 5.75
CA HIS A 244 24.83 23.92 5.32
C HIS A 244 24.47 25.14 6.16
N ILE A 245 23.42 25.07 6.99
CA ILE A 245 23.00 26.15 7.88
C ILE A 245 22.57 25.62 9.25
N VAL A 246 22.63 26.47 10.27
CA VAL A 246 22.08 26.20 11.60
C VAL A 246 20.86 27.11 11.78
N SER A 247 19.66 26.53 11.74
CA SER A 247 18.39 27.26 11.80
C SER A 247 17.37 26.48 12.64
N LEU A 248 16.71 27.17 13.56
CA LEU A 248 15.70 26.57 14.45
C LEU A 248 14.40 26.23 13.69
N GLU A 249 14.19 26.85 12.53
CA GLU A 249 13.11 26.57 11.59
C GLU A 249 13.24 25.15 11.02
N GLN A 250 14.47 24.65 10.87
CA GLN A 250 14.71 23.25 10.52
C GLN A 250 14.52 22.33 11.72
N TYR A 251 15.09 22.66 12.88
CA TYR A 251 15.17 21.78 14.05
C TYR A 251 13.91 21.82 14.93
N THR A 252 12.81 21.30 14.38
CA THR A 252 11.50 21.22 15.06
C THR A 252 11.20 19.79 15.50
N PRO A 253 10.30 19.59 16.49
CA PRO A 253 9.88 18.24 16.90
C PRO A 253 9.27 17.45 15.74
N VAL A 254 8.44 18.08 14.91
CA VAL A 254 7.83 17.45 13.71
C VAL A 254 8.92 17.00 12.74
N ASN A 255 9.91 17.85 12.47
CA ASN A 255 10.95 17.53 11.51
C ASN A 255 11.87 16.41 11.99
N ALA A 256 12.19 16.38 13.29
CA ALA A 256 12.93 15.29 13.90
C ALA A 256 12.16 13.97 13.79
N MET A 257 10.87 13.96 14.16
CA MET A 257 10.02 12.78 14.06
C MET A 257 9.94 12.25 12.62
N LEU A 258 9.61 13.11 11.65
CA LEU A 258 9.51 12.72 10.24
C LEU A 258 10.84 12.17 9.71
N SER A 259 11.95 12.86 10.00
CA SER A 259 13.28 12.44 9.54
C SER A 259 13.64 11.05 10.03
N VAL A 260 13.40 10.76 11.31
CA VAL A 260 13.66 9.46 11.92
C VAL A 260 12.80 8.38 11.29
N LEU A 261 11.49 8.63 11.13
CA LEU A 261 10.60 7.64 10.54
C LEU A 261 10.93 7.35 9.07
N VAL A 262 11.29 8.36 8.29
CA VAL A 262 11.76 8.17 6.90
C VAL A 262 13.01 7.29 6.91
N ALA A 263 13.98 7.56 7.78
CA ALA A 263 15.20 6.78 7.86
C ALA A 263 14.96 5.32 8.28
N VAL A 264 14.06 5.09 9.26
CA VAL A 264 13.65 3.73 9.68
C VAL A 264 12.95 2.99 8.54
N SER A 265 12.07 3.67 7.80
CA SER A 265 11.38 3.09 6.64
C SER A 265 12.36 2.66 5.54
N VAL A 266 13.32 3.53 5.19
CA VAL A 266 14.39 3.23 4.22
C VAL A 266 15.25 2.06 4.69
N LEU A 267 15.60 2.02 5.99
CA LEU A 267 16.39 0.93 6.56
C LEU A 267 15.66 -0.41 6.51
N ARG A 268 14.38 -0.43 6.85
CA ARG A 268 13.60 -1.66 6.79
C ARG A 268 13.42 -2.16 5.36
N GLN A 269 13.27 -1.25 4.39
CA GLN A 269 13.25 -1.63 2.97
C GLN A 269 14.61 -2.19 2.50
N ALA A 270 15.71 -1.60 2.95
CA ALA A 270 17.05 -2.10 2.66
C ALA A 270 17.28 -3.53 3.21
N GLN A 271 16.70 -3.85 4.37
CA GLN A 271 16.65 -5.21 4.92
C GLN A 271 15.88 -6.17 4.01
N GLU A 272 14.68 -5.79 3.53
CA GLU A 272 13.88 -6.63 2.61
C GLU A 272 14.65 -6.95 1.33
N ASN A 273 15.30 -5.94 0.73
CA ASN A 273 16.07 -6.11 -0.50
C ASN A 273 17.19 -7.15 -0.33
N ARG A 274 17.84 -7.17 0.84
CA ARG A 274 18.91 -8.13 1.17
C ARG A 274 18.37 -9.52 1.48
N GLN A 275 17.19 -9.65 2.07
CA GLN A 275 16.56 -10.96 2.33
C GLN A 275 16.12 -11.64 1.04
N ILE A 276 15.65 -10.87 0.06
CA ILE A 276 15.34 -11.39 -1.28
C ILE A 276 16.64 -11.82 -2.00
N SER A 277 17.74 -11.10 -1.79
CA SER A 277 19.03 -11.33 -2.47
C SER A 277 19.93 -12.39 -1.81
N GLY A 278 19.37 -13.36 -1.09
CA GLY A 278 20.14 -14.39 -0.38
C GLY A 278 21.16 -15.14 -1.26
N PRO A 279 22.20 -15.76 -0.67
CA PRO A 279 23.32 -16.35 -1.40
C PRO A 279 22.83 -17.54 -2.26
N GLY A 280 22.51 -17.26 -3.53
CA GLY A 280 22.03 -18.26 -4.48
C GLY A 280 20.98 -17.79 -5.49
N ASP A 281 20.44 -16.57 -5.41
CA ASP A 281 19.41 -16.12 -6.36
C ASP A 281 19.99 -15.31 -7.54
N PRO A 282 20.00 -15.85 -8.78
CA PRO A 282 20.42 -15.12 -9.99
C PRO A 282 19.36 -14.13 -10.50
N SER A 283 18.17 -14.06 -9.91
CA SER A 283 17.07 -13.19 -10.35
C SER A 283 17.16 -11.76 -9.82
N HIS A 284 18.39 -11.26 -9.65
CA HIS A 284 18.62 -9.83 -9.46
C HIS A 284 18.10 -9.09 -10.70
N VAL A 285 16.85 -8.63 -10.65
CA VAL A 285 16.41 -7.51 -11.46
C VAL A 285 17.17 -6.33 -10.87
N ALA A 286 18.39 -6.11 -11.37
CA ALA A 286 19.09 -4.88 -11.14
C ALA A 286 18.11 -3.77 -11.51
N ILE A 287 17.79 -2.90 -10.54
CA ILE A 287 17.21 -1.59 -10.85
C ILE A 287 18.11 -1.03 -11.98
N PRO A 288 17.57 -0.87 -13.20
CA PRO A 288 18.41 -0.54 -14.34
C PRO A 288 19.12 0.76 -14.01
N ALA A 289 20.45 0.73 -14.13
CA ALA A 289 21.25 1.93 -13.96
C ALA A 289 20.65 3.02 -14.86
N PRO A 290 20.54 4.28 -14.38
CA PRO A 290 20.02 5.34 -15.21
C PRO A 290 20.82 5.40 -16.53
N PRO A 291 20.18 5.68 -17.67
CA PRO A 291 20.88 5.79 -18.94
C PRO A 291 22.03 6.78 -18.76
N ALA A 292 23.23 6.37 -19.16
CA ALA A 292 24.44 7.18 -19.04
C ALA A 292 24.14 8.60 -19.53
N GLY A 293 24.10 9.56 -18.59
CA GLY A 293 23.84 10.95 -18.91
C GLY A 293 24.83 11.39 -19.96
N ARG A 294 24.33 12.04 -21.03
CA ARG A 294 25.20 12.59 -22.08
C ARG A 294 26.31 13.40 -21.41
N PRO A 295 27.58 13.22 -21.82
CA PRO A 295 28.68 14.01 -21.28
C PRO A 295 28.30 15.48 -21.44
N ASN A 296 28.42 16.23 -20.33
CA ASN A 296 28.28 17.69 -20.37
C ASN A 296 29.24 18.20 -21.44
N SER A 297 28.68 18.73 -22.54
CA SER A 297 29.47 19.51 -23.48
C SER A 297 30.13 20.63 -22.69
N PRO A 298 31.47 20.79 -22.75
CA PRO A 298 32.10 21.94 -22.14
C PRO A 298 31.57 23.19 -22.84
N GLY A 299 30.89 24.04 -22.08
CA GLY A 299 30.34 25.30 -22.57
C GLY A 299 31.46 26.20 -23.06
N SER A 300 31.36 26.56 -24.34
CA SER A 300 31.82 27.82 -24.93
C SER A 300 30.65 28.79 -24.98
#